data_AF-A0AB35JXL3-F1
#
_entry.id   AF-A0AB35JXL3-F1
#
_cell.length_a   1.000
_cell.length_b   1.000
_cell.length_c   1.000
_cell.angle_alpha   90.00
_cell.angle_beta   90.00
_cell.angle_gamma   90.00
#
_symmetry.space_group_name_H-M   'P 1'
#
loop_
_entity.id
_entity.type
_entity.pdbx_description
1 polymer ?
#
loop_
_entity_poly.entity_id
_entity_poly.type
_entity_poly.pdbx_seq_one_letter_code
_entity_poly.pdbx_strand_id
1 'polypeptide(L)'
;MTAEPICETTFVQTLLDIAKFPERHRAVANTWADHFDVPADGRDEFILHYLTHTSSTRCWCVALHNDDSVVRPTVARLGRQLQYFDGQLISAVRFDEKRKVPGHAPSPSQALKLAHKFITHDSADALLTSFCKPARDLARNEAELSIRPLTKYNLGAFNSEGRNKRFYAPRGRFYITCIGAAVKRFCQSLDQELLHAVRSVQCPSAKLYNWLAQGDRTRRLQALKAQPVLVPVLIVGVGMPWPMIAGGLLVECPWRELQEFCCSWEGETVMDGAGFVGRAVDSGLPLNRVLAWLFSVTTSSIRFLGQQRVYDTGSALSRLNSEGLEAGWEHLIAGSVLGNRRPRTKAEWRFFYAFRSAIPWDLLRPLRDMNNLLVGCPTDWADPAWSGMAAKLVDLRELFDNLERAGSCEARNTTRRLYAFVSGLNFRQISNVVDAFHGALADIRARLERDFPPEPSDCFTRWPGLLLGSDPITCSATGLQIVELRCPADLDQEHRSLGHCIDTYDFRAYSGNCRLLSIRSEGLPLASVELTLRTGRNERVTGDFTPQHLHIAQIRDNENKPPDAHSAVMNAFELFMAAVRSGRMPVLLEWPNMAMKMARYADEKSMFNIRFGEEIVGWANSLLDKGL
;
A
#
# COMPACT_ATOMS: atom_id res chain seq x y z
N MET A 1 -55.12 -23.32 24.62
CA MET A 1 -55.03 -23.18 23.15
C MET A 1 -55.44 -21.78 22.79
N THR A 2 -54.51 -20.99 22.26
CA THR A 2 -54.65 -20.09 21.09
C THR A 2 -53.32 -19.36 20.94
N ALA A 3 -52.40 -19.99 20.20
CA ALA A 3 -51.27 -19.30 19.61
C ALA A 3 -51.82 -18.52 18.40
N GLU A 4 -51.71 -17.20 18.43
CA GLU A 4 -52.15 -16.33 17.33
C GLU A 4 -51.30 -16.52 16.05
N PRO A 5 -51.90 -16.31 14.86
CA PRO A 5 -51.33 -16.60 13.54
C PRO A 5 -50.44 -15.44 13.03
N ILE A 6 -49.44 -15.05 13.82
CA ILE A 6 -48.55 -13.93 13.46
C ILE A 6 -47.61 -14.31 12.29
N CYS A 7 -47.30 -15.61 12.12
CA CYS A 7 -46.37 -16.09 11.12
C CYS A 7 -46.97 -16.12 9.69
N GLU A 8 -48.22 -16.60 9.53
CA GLU A 8 -48.87 -16.73 8.21
C GLU A 8 -49.16 -15.37 7.55
N THR A 9 -49.56 -14.37 8.34
CA THR A 9 -49.90 -13.03 7.84
C THR A 9 -48.69 -12.32 7.22
N THR A 10 -47.50 -12.54 7.78
CA THR A 10 -46.24 -11.91 7.35
C THR A 10 -45.69 -12.54 6.05
N PHE A 11 -45.88 -13.85 5.90
CA PHE A 11 -45.52 -14.61 4.70
C PHE A 11 -46.40 -14.21 3.50
N VAL A 12 -47.72 -14.15 3.68
CA VAL A 12 -48.67 -13.73 2.64
C VAL A 12 -48.38 -12.31 2.16
N GLN A 13 -48.08 -11.39 3.08
CA GLN A 13 -47.75 -10.00 2.74
C GLN A 13 -46.45 -9.91 1.90
N THR A 14 -45.44 -10.71 2.23
CA THR A 14 -44.16 -10.75 1.51
C THR A 14 -44.34 -11.21 0.06
N LEU A 15 -45.15 -12.26 -0.16
CA LEU A 15 -45.48 -12.75 -1.51
C LEU A 15 -46.26 -11.71 -2.32
N LEU A 16 -47.22 -11.02 -1.69
CA LEU A 16 -47.95 -9.91 -2.31
C LEU A 16 -47.04 -8.74 -2.67
N ASP A 17 -46.03 -8.46 -1.86
CA ASP A 17 -45.05 -7.40 -2.13
C ASP A 17 -44.08 -7.77 -3.25
N ILE A 18 -43.65 -9.04 -3.34
CA ILE A 18 -42.87 -9.55 -4.47
C ILE A 18 -43.70 -9.48 -5.77
N ALA A 19 -45.00 -9.78 -5.70
CA ALA A 19 -45.89 -9.78 -6.85
C ALA A 19 -46.00 -8.41 -7.56
N LYS A 20 -45.73 -7.31 -6.85
CA LYS A 20 -45.71 -5.94 -7.39
C LYS A 20 -44.59 -5.71 -8.41
N PHE A 21 -43.54 -6.52 -8.39
CA PHE A 21 -42.40 -6.37 -9.31
C PHE A 21 -42.63 -7.10 -10.64
N PRO A 22 -42.13 -6.56 -11.77
CA PRO A 22 -42.23 -7.21 -13.08
C PRO A 22 -41.64 -8.62 -13.07
N GLU A 23 -42.27 -9.53 -13.82
CA GLU A 23 -41.87 -10.94 -13.90
C GLU A 23 -40.39 -11.13 -14.24
N ARG A 24 -39.87 -10.35 -15.19
CA ARG A 24 -38.45 -10.37 -15.56
C ARG A 24 -37.52 -10.05 -14.38
N HIS A 25 -37.90 -9.11 -13.50
CA HIS A 25 -37.09 -8.77 -12.32
C HIS A 25 -37.15 -9.89 -11.28
N ARG A 26 -38.32 -10.50 -11.09
CA ARG A 26 -38.48 -11.67 -10.20
C ARG A 26 -37.67 -12.87 -10.68
N ALA A 27 -37.62 -13.12 -11.99
CA ALA A 27 -36.80 -14.18 -12.57
C ALA A 27 -35.30 -13.97 -12.28
N VAL A 28 -34.80 -12.74 -12.47
CA VAL A 28 -33.41 -12.39 -12.14
C VAL A 28 -33.12 -12.56 -10.64
N ALA A 29 -34.04 -12.15 -9.76
CA ALA A 29 -33.89 -12.33 -8.32
C ALA A 29 -33.81 -13.81 -7.94
N ASN A 30 -34.64 -14.65 -8.55
CA ASN A 30 -34.57 -16.11 -8.40
C ASN A 30 -33.24 -16.69 -8.89
N THR A 31 -32.73 -16.26 -10.05
CA THR A 31 -31.42 -16.69 -10.56
C THR A 31 -30.29 -16.37 -9.56
N TRP A 32 -30.35 -15.22 -8.88
CA TRP A 32 -29.36 -14.89 -7.85
C TRP A 32 -29.56 -15.71 -6.58
N ALA A 33 -30.80 -15.97 -6.18
CA ALA A 33 -31.07 -16.86 -5.06
C ALA A 33 -30.52 -18.28 -5.32
N ASP A 34 -30.64 -18.79 -6.54
CA ASP A 34 -30.03 -20.06 -6.96
C ASP A 34 -28.50 -19.97 -7.02
N HIS A 35 -27.96 -18.85 -7.48
CA HIS A 35 -26.51 -18.65 -7.55
C HIS A 35 -25.83 -18.68 -6.18
N PHE A 36 -26.50 -18.11 -5.16
CA PHE A 36 -26.02 -18.03 -3.79
C PHE A 36 -26.49 -19.19 -2.91
N ASP A 37 -27.12 -20.20 -3.50
CA ASP A 37 -27.58 -21.41 -2.79
C ASP A 37 -28.48 -21.07 -1.58
N VAL A 38 -29.39 -20.09 -1.76
CA VAL A 38 -30.27 -19.58 -0.68
C VAL A 38 -31.27 -20.66 -0.24
N PRO A 39 -31.37 -20.98 1.08
CA PRO A 39 -32.34 -21.95 1.58
C PRO A 39 -33.78 -21.54 1.27
N ALA A 40 -34.66 -22.53 1.07
CA ALA A 40 -36.07 -22.31 0.76
C ALA A 40 -36.76 -21.38 1.77
N ASP A 41 -36.49 -21.58 3.06
CA ASP A 41 -37.08 -20.82 4.18
C ASP A 41 -36.71 -19.33 4.17
N GLY A 42 -35.60 -18.96 3.53
CA GLY A 42 -35.11 -17.57 3.42
C GLY A 42 -35.28 -16.93 2.06
N ARG A 43 -35.82 -17.68 1.09
CA ARG A 43 -35.79 -17.29 -0.32
C ARG A 43 -36.64 -16.08 -0.61
N ASP A 44 -37.84 -16.01 -0.04
CA ASP A 44 -38.76 -14.88 -0.25
C ASP A 44 -38.24 -13.59 0.40
N GLU A 45 -37.64 -13.69 1.60
CA GLU A 45 -36.99 -12.55 2.25
C GLU A 45 -35.84 -12.02 1.38
N PHE A 46 -35.00 -12.93 0.85
CA PHE A 46 -33.92 -12.56 -0.06
C PHE A 46 -34.44 -11.89 -1.33
N ILE A 47 -35.45 -12.46 -1.99
CA ILE A 47 -36.01 -11.94 -3.24
C ILE A 47 -36.63 -10.56 -3.01
N LEU A 48 -37.46 -10.40 -1.98
CA LEU A 48 -38.09 -9.12 -1.66
C LEU A 48 -37.05 -8.06 -1.34
N HIS A 49 -36.03 -8.41 -0.55
CA HIS A 49 -34.93 -7.51 -0.25
C HIS A 49 -34.17 -7.11 -1.50
N TYR A 50 -33.77 -8.08 -2.33
CA TYR A 50 -33.03 -7.82 -3.58
C TYR A 50 -33.81 -6.90 -4.52
N LEU A 51 -35.10 -7.16 -4.72
CA LEU A 51 -35.97 -6.38 -5.60
C LEU A 51 -36.17 -4.96 -5.07
N THR A 52 -36.50 -4.83 -3.79
CA THR A 52 -36.63 -3.53 -3.12
C THR A 52 -35.30 -2.78 -3.17
N HIS A 53 -34.19 -3.48 -2.94
CA HIS A 53 -32.88 -2.84 -2.92
C HIS A 53 -32.49 -2.37 -4.32
N THR A 54 -32.72 -3.17 -5.36
CA THR A 54 -32.30 -2.84 -6.73
C THR A 54 -33.29 -1.95 -7.49
N SER A 55 -34.45 -1.64 -6.91
CA SER A 55 -35.45 -0.71 -7.48
C SER A 55 -34.97 0.75 -7.62
N SER A 56 -33.91 1.11 -6.89
CA SER A 56 -33.32 2.45 -6.90
C SER A 56 -31.81 2.38 -7.01
N THR A 57 -31.22 3.37 -7.69
CA THR A 57 -29.76 3.52 -7.80
C THR A 57 -29.13 4.01 -6.49
N ARG A 58 -29.91 4.59 -5.57
CA ARG A 58 -29.44 5.30 -4.36
C ARG A 58 -28.36 6.34 -4.64
N CYS A 59 -28.32 6.84 -5.88
CA CYS A 59 -27.39 7.84 -6.34
C CYS A 59 -28.18 8.98 -6.97
N TRP A 60 -28.09 10.16 -6.38
CA TRP A 60 -28.80 11.36 -6.85
C TRP A 60 -28.05 12.63 -6.47
N CYS A 61 -28.39 13.73 -7.14
CA CYS A 61 -27.82 15.05 -6.89
C CYS A 61 -28.93 16.10 -7.04
N VAL A 62 -29.08 16.96 -6.04
CA VAL A 62 -30.15 17.97 -5.94
C VAL A 62 -29.51 19.32 -5.63
N ALA A 63 -29.70 20.30 -6.53
CA ALA A 63 -29.37 21.70 -6.24
C ALA A 63 -30.43 22.28 -5.30
N LEU A 64 -30.01 23.05 -4.30
CA LEU A 64 -30.88 23.56 -3.23
C LEU A 64 -31.55 24.89 -3.59
N HIS A 65 -31.01 25.60 -4.57
CA HIS A 65 -31.55 26.87 -5.07
C HIS A 65 -31.79 26.77 -6.58
N ASN A 66 -32.83 27.44 -7.06
CA ASN A 66 -33.21 27.52 -8.48
C ASN A 66 -32.57 28.72 -9.20
N ASP A 67 -31.50 29.29 -8.64
CA ASP A 67 -30.81 30.40 -9.27
C ASP A 67 -29.95 29.90 -10.44
N ASP A 68 -29.81 30.72 -11.48
CA ASP A 68 -29.02 30.43 -12.68
C ASP A 68 -27.50 30.62 -12.44
N SER A 69 -27.12 30.91 -11.20
CA SER A 69 -25.72 30.97 -10.77
C SER A 69 -25.04 29.61 -10.95
N VAL A 70 -23.83 29.65 -11.51
CA VAL A 70 -23.01 28.46 -11.79
C VAL A 70 -22.58 27.76 -10.49
N VAL A 71 -22.34 28.54 -9.43
CA VAL A 71 -21.98 28.05 -8.11
C VAL A 71 -23.22 28.05 -7.23
N ARG A 72 -23.72 26.87 -6.85
CA ARG A 72 -24.96 26.76 -6.07
C ARG A 72 -24.93 25.64 -5.03
N PRO A 73 -25.48 25.87 -3.82
CA PRO A 73 -25.51 24.84 -2.79
C PRO A 73 -26.20 23.57 -3.28
N THR A 74 -25.57 22.42 -3.06
CA THR A 74 -25.97 21.16 -3.71
C THR A 74 -25.73 19.98 -2.78
N VAL A 75 -26.68 19.04 -2.75
CA VAL A 75 -26.57 17.79 -1.99
C VAL A 75 -26.54 16.62 -2.96
N ALA A 76 -25.58 15.72 -2.79
CA ALA A 76 -25.50 14.47 -3.53
C ALA A 76 -25.52 13.28 -2.59
N ARG A 77 -26.27 12.25 -2.96
CA ARG A 77 -26.18 10.90 -2.38
C ARG A 77 -25.38 10.02 -3.32
N LEU A 78 -24.38 9.35 -2.79
CA LEU A 78 -23.51 8.39 -3.47
C LEU A 78 -23.56 7.08 -2.67
N GLY A 79 -24.61 6.27 -2.90
CA GLY A 79 -24.86 5.06 -2.11
C GLY A 79 -25.13 5.41 -0.64
N ARG A 80 -24.19 5.03 0.24
CA ARG A 80 -24.19 5.31 1.70
C ARG A 80 -23.37 6.53 2.12
N GLN A 81 -23.04 7.40 1.19
CA GLN A 81 -22.39 8.68 1.46
C GLN A 81 -23.31 9.83 1.02
N LEU A 82 -23.47 10.83 1.88
CA LEU A 82 -24.03 12.13 1.51
C LEU A 82 -22.88 13.12 1.37
N GLN A 83 -22.94 13.96 0.35
CA GLN A 83 -22.03 15.08 0.15
C GLN A 83 -22.83 16.36 0.03
N TYR A 84 -22.29 17.44 0.55
CA TYR A 84 -22.88 18.76 0.49
C TYR A 84 -21.84 19.78 0.10
N PHE A 85 -22.27 20.67 -0.78
CA PHE A 85 -21.58 21.89 -1.10
C PHE A 85 -22.45 23.03 -0.61
N ASP A 86 -21.92 23.88 0.28
CA ASP A 86 -22.66 25.00 0.89
C ASP A 86 -22.64 26.28 0.04
N GLY A 87 -21.98 26.25 -1.13
CA GLY A 87 -21.68 27.41 -1.96
C GLY A 87 -20.20 27.79 -1.94
N GLN A 88 -19.42 27.29 -0.98
CA GLN A 88 -17.98 27.54 -0.86
C GLN A 88 -17.19 26.27 -0.55
N LEU A 89 -17.64 25.46 0.40
CA LEU A 89 -16.96 24.28 0.93
C LEU A 89 -17.72 22.99 0.68
N ILE A 90 -16.95 21.92 0.55
CA ILE A 90 -17.44 20.56 0.33
C ILE A 90 -17.29 19.76 1.61
N SER A 91 -18.36 19.10 2.01
CA SER A 91 -18.40 18.21 3.17
C SER A 91 -19.06 16.89 2.78
N ALA A 92 -18.73 15.82 3.49
CA ALA A 92 -19.36 14.52 3.28
C ALA A 92 -19.44 13.72 4.57
N VAL A 93 -20.44 12.84 4.61
CA VAL A 93 -20.73 11.98 5.75
C VAL A 93 -21.16 10.60 5.25
N ARG A 94 -20.65 9.56 5.91
CA ARG A 94 -21.14 8.19 5.71
C ARG A 94 -22.30 7.92 6.67
N PHE A 95 -23.28 7.17 6.20
CA PHE A 95 -24.45 6.84 7.00
C PHE A 95 -24.76 5.34 6.93
N ASP A 96 -25.45 4.87 7.97
CA ASP A 96 -25.97 3.52 8.04
C ASP A 96 -27.42 3.42 7.55
N GLU A 97 -27.91 2.19 7.38
CA GLU A 97 -29.28 1.95 6.95
C GLU A 97 -30.33 2.39 7.99
N LYS A 98 -29.94 2.58 9.26
CA LYS A 98 -30.84 3.09 10.30
C LYS A 98 -31.19 4.55 10.05
N ARG A 99 -30.30 5.31 9.38
CA ARG A 99 -30.53 6.69 8.98
C ARG A 99 -31.44 6.74 7.75
N LYS A 100 -32.63 7.33 7.92
CA LYS A 100 -33.66 7.49 6.86
C LYS A 100 -33.21 8.48 5.78
N VAL A 101 -32.44 8.01 4.79
CA VAL A 101 -32.07 8.77 3.58
C VAL A 101 -32.87 8.24 2.38
N PRO A 102 -33.60 9.10 1.64
CA PRO A 102 -34.42 8.69 0.49
C PRO A 102 -33.62 8.01 -0.63
N GLY A 103 -34.11 6.88 -1.13
CA GLY A 103 -33.49 6.15 -2.25
C GLY A 103 -33.51 6.96 -3.56
N HIS A 104 -34.60 7.69 -3.80
CA HIS A 104 -34.76 8.60 -4.94
C HIS A 104 -34.45 10.04 -4.55
N ALA A 105 -34.23 10.91 -5.55
CA ALA A 105 -33.96 12.32 -5.34
C ALA A 105 -35.13 12.99 -4.59
N PRO A 106 -34.89 13.56 -3.39
CA PRO A 106 -35.92 14.28 -2.65
C PRO A 106 -36.15 15.69 -3.23
N SER A 107 -37.16 16.41 -2.72
CA SER A 107 -37.33 17.84 -3.04
C SER A 107 -36.14 18.66 -2.50
N PRO A 108 -35.84 19.83 -3.09
CA PRO A 108 -34.77 20.72 -2.59
C PRO A 108 -34.88 21.04 -1.09
N SER A 109 -36.10 21.30 -0.61
CA SER A 109 -36.36 21.58 0.81
C SER A 109 -36.07 20.38 1.74
N GLN A 110 -36.37 19.16 1.29
CA GLN A 110 -36.03 17.94 2.01
C GLN A 110 -34.52 17.65 1.94
N ALA A 111 -33.87 17.89 0.81
CA ALA A 111 -32.42 17.75 0.66
C ALA A 111 -31.65 18.69 1.60
N LEU A 112 -32.08 19.95 1.73
CA LEU A 112 -31.48 20.92 2.66
C LEU A 112 -31.64 20.46 4.12
N LYS A 113 -32.81 19.95 4.51
CA LYS A 113 -33.02 19.38 5.85
C LYS A 113 -32.09 18.20 6.12
N LEU A 114 -31.84 17.35 5.13
CA LEU A 114 -30.89 16.24 5.23
C LEU A 114 -29.46 16.74 5.42
N ALA A 115 -29.04 17.76 4.67
CA ALA A 115 -27.71 18.35 4.80
C ALA A 115 -27.47 18.88 6.22
N HIS A 116 -28.37 19.73 6.73
CA HIS A 116 -28.23 20.27 8.09
C HIS A 116 -28.26 19.20 9.18
N LYS A 117 -29.01 18.11 8.99
CA LYS A 117 -29.11 17.02 9.96
C LYS A 117 -27.86 16.15 10.02
N PHE A 118 -27.27 15.83 8.87
CA PHE A 118 -26.25 14.78 8.79
C PHE A 118 -24.83 15.29 8.74
N ILE A 119 -24.60 16.52 8.28
CA ILE A 119 -23.26 16.97 7.88
C ILE A 119 -22.53 17.71 9.01
N THR A 120 -23.21 17.87 10.14
CA THR A 120 -22.63 18.30 11.41
C THR A 120 -21.84 17.20 12.13
N HIS A 121 -21.92 15.93 11.67
CA HIS A 121 -21.30 14.79 12.32
C HIS A 121 -20.65 13.87 11.28
N ASP A 122 -19.37 13.52 11.53
CA ASP A 122 -18.62 12.44 10.86
C ASP A 122 -18.11 12.77 9.42
N SER A 123 -16.84 13.17 9.31
CA SER A 123 -16.20 13.71 8.10
C SER A 123 -15.61 12.62 7.20
N ALA A 124 -16.44 12.07 6.32
CA ALA A 124 -15.98 11.22 5.22
C ALA A 124 -15.28 12.08 4.13
N ASP A 125 -14.34 11.48 3.39
CA ASP A 125 -13.74 12.14 2.23
C ASP A 125 -14.75 12.27 1.08
N ALA A 126 -15.05 13.51 0.69
CA ALA A 126 -15.92 13.79 -0.43
C ALA A 126 -15.25 13.47 -1.79
N LEU A 127 -16.06 13.00 -2.73
CA LEU A 127 -15.67 12.53 -4.05
C LEU A 127 -15.87 13.62 -5.11
N LEU A 128 -14.81 13.91 -5.84
CA LEU A 128 -14.83 14.74 -7.06
C LEU A 128 -14.62 13.94 -8.35
N THR A 129 -14.48 12.61 -8.22
CA THR A 129 -14.32 11.65 -9.32
C THR A 129 -14.83 10.28 -8.89
N SER A 130 -15.35 9.49 -9.84
CA SER A 130 -15.68 8.08 -9.64
C SER A 130 -14.50 7.14 -9.93
N PHE A 131 -13.38 7.66 -10.43
CA PHE A 131 -12.18 6.87 -10.79
C PHE A 131 -11.24 6.64 -9.60
N CYS A 132 -11.74 6.63 -8.36
CA CYS A 132 -10.95 6.47 -7.14
C CYS A 132 -11.37 5.23 -6.33
N LYS A 133 -10.48 4.76 -5.45
CA LYS A 133 -10.73 3.60 -4.57
C LYS A 133 -11.98 3.80 -3.68
N PRO A 134 -12.20 4.96 -3.02
CA PRO A 134 -13.40 5.18 -2.23
C PRO A 134 -14.71 5.05 -3.01
N ALA A 135 -14.75 5.50 -4.27
CA ALA A 135 -15.94 5.31 -5.12
C ALA A 135 -16.20 3.83 -5.43
N ARG A 136 -15.15 3.04 -5.66
CA ARG A 136 -15.25 1.59 -5.88
C ARG A 136 -15.68 0.88 -4.61
N ASP A 137 -15.19 1.30 -3.46
CA ASP A 137 -15.61 0.76 -2.15
C ASP A 137 -17.09 1.04 -1.90
N LEU A 138 -17.58 2.26 -2.20
CA LEU A 138 -19.02 2.56 -2.12
C LEU A 138 -19.84 1.68 -3.07
N ALA A 139 -19.41 1.52 -4.32
CA ALA A 139 -20.11 0.66 -5.28
C ALA A 139 -20.13 -0.82 -4.86
N ARG A 140 -19.03 -1.32 -4.29
CA ARG A 140 -18.94 -2.68 -3.75
C ARG A 140 -19.88 -2.85 -2.57
N ASN A 141 -19.90 -1.89 -1.64
CA ASN A 141 -20.79 -1.92 -0.49
C ASN A 141 -22.26 -1.95 -0.94
N GLU A 142 -22.66 -1.14 -1.93
CA GLU A 142 -24.03 -1.18 -2.47
C GLU A 142 -24.36 -2.55 -3.11
N ALA A 143 -23.40 -3.17 -3.79
CA ALA A 143 -23.58 -4.51 -4.34
C ALA A 143 -23.77 -5.56 -3.22
N GLU A 144 -22.95 -5.52 -2.18
CA GLU A 144 -23.06 -6.42 -1.02
C GLU A 144 -24.39 -6.22 -0.27
N LEU A 145 -24.81 -4.98 -0.09
CA LEU A 145 -26.08 -4.67 0.57
C LEU A 145 -27.29 -5.17 -0.19
N SER A 146 -27.21 -5.29 -1.52
CA SER A 146 -28.29 -5.87 -2.31
C SER A 146 -28.54 -7.36 -2.04
N ILE A 147 -27.59 -8.04 -1.38
CA ILE A 147 -27.68 -9.46 -0.99
C ILE A 147 -27.54 -9.65 0.53
N ARG A 148 -27.72 -8.58 1.32
CA ARG A 148 -27.53 -8.57 2.77
C ARG A 148 -28.22 -9.72 3.53
N PRO A 149 -29.46 -10.16 3.22
CA PRO A 149 -30.11 -11.24 3.97
C PRO A 149 -29.30 -12.53 4.07
N LEU A 150 -28.36 -12.76 3.14
CA LEU A 150 -27.46 -13.91 3.19
C LEU A 150 -26.51 -13.91 4.40
N THR A 151 -26.20 -12.74 4.97
CA THR A 151 -25.38 -12.62 6.19
C THR A 151 -26.03 -13.23 7.43
N LYS A 152 -27.36 -13.39 7.46
CA LYS A 152 -28.07 -14.05 8.55
C LYS A 152 -27.80 -15.56 8.61
N TYR A 153 -27.37 -16.17 7.51
CA TYR A 153 -27.22 -17.62 7.39
C TYR A 153 -25.80 -18.12 7.63
N ASN A 154 -24.90 -17.29 8.20
CA ASN A 154 -23.47 -17.61 8.37
C ASN A 154 -22.77 -18.09 7.07
N LEU A 155 -23.38 -17.79 5.92
CA LEU A 155 -22.71 -17.83 4.62
C LEU A 155 -21.81 -16.58 4.63
N GLY A 156 -20.60 -16.73 5.17
CA GLY A 156 -19.65 -15.65 5.45
C GLY A 156 -19.48 -14.70 4.27
N ALA A 157 -18.96 -13.49 4.52
CA ALA A 157 -18.78 -12.42 3.54
C ALA A 157 -18.34 -12.99 2.18
N PHE A 158 -19.29 -13.11 1.23
CA PHE A 158 -19.03 -13.81 -0.02
C PHE A 158 -17.86 -13.12 -0.69
N ASN A 159 -16.78 -13.89 -0.91
CA ASN A 159 -15.64 -13.37 -1.62
C ASN A 159 -16.14 -12.82 -2.96
N SER A 160 -15.83 -11.55 -3.26
CA SER A 160 -16.19 -10.91 -4.52
C SER A 160 -15.50 -11.53 -5.74
N GLU A 161 -14.55 -12.43 -5.49
CA GLU A 161 -13.80 -13.21 -6.47
C GLU A 161 -14.43 -14.60 -6.70
N GLY A 162 -13.83 -15.40 -7.59
CA GLY A 162 -14.33 -16.74 -7.92
C GLY A 162 -15.73 -16.75 -8.58
N ARG A 163 -16.59 -17.69 -8.18
CA ARG A 163 -17.95 -17.90 -8.73
C ARG A 163 -18.81 -16.62 -8.62
N ASN A 164 -18.70 -15.89 -7.51
CA ASN A 164 -19.50 -14.72 -7.20
C ASN A 164 -19.11 -13.48 -8.01
N LYS A 165 -17.96 -13.50 -8.70
CA LYS A 165 -17.55 -12.42 -9.61
C LYS A 165 -18.60 -12.16 -10.69
N ARG A 166 -19.39 -13.17 -11.08
CA ARG A 166 -20.53 -13.05 -12.02
C ARG A 166 -21.59 -12.08 -11.51
N PHE A 167 -21.74 -11.94 -10.20
CA PHE A 167 -22.61 -10.97 -9.56
C PHE A 167 -21.91 -9.63 -9.35
N TYR A 168 -20.77 -9.64 -8.64
CA TYR A 168 -20.11 -8.42 -8.18
C TYR A 168 -19.53 -7.57 -9.32
N ALA A 169 -19.01 -8.18 -10.40
CA ALA A 169 -18.43 -7.41 -11.50
C ALA A 169 -19.46 -6.53 -12.24
N PRO A 170 -20.60 -7.06 -12.75
CA PRO A 170 -21.61 -6.23 -13.40
C PRO A 170 -22.29 -5.27 -12.41
N ARG A 171 -22.58 -5.71 -11.16
CA ARG A 171 -23.23 -4.84 -10.16
C ARG A 171 -22.33 -3.71 -9.70
N GLY A 172 -21.05 -3.98 -9.44
CA GLY A 172 -20.06 -2.95 -9.12
C GLY A 172 -19.94 -1.93 -10.24
N ARG A 173 -19.90 -2.36 -11.52
CA ARG A 173 -19.87 -1.45 -12.68
C ARG A 173 -21.13 -0.59 -12.77
N PHE A 174 -22.30 -1.16 -12.55
CA PHE A 174 -23.56 -0.42 -12.52
C PHE A 174 -23.51 0.72 -11.48
N TYR A 175 -23.18 0.40 -10.22
CA TYR A 175 -23.12 1.41 -9.17
C TYR A 175 -22.02 2.45 -9.39
N ILE A 176 -20.86 2.07 -9.95
CA ILE A 176 -19.81 3.05 -10.30
C ILE A 176 -20.31 4.07 -11.33
N THR A 177 -21.12 3.64 -12.31
CA THR A 177 -21.72 4.52 -13.31
C THR A 177 -22.74 5.46 -12.68
N CYS A 178 -23.59 4.96 -11.77
CA CYS A 178 -24.55 5.79 -11.04
C CYS A 178 -23.85 6.84 -10.15
N ILE A 179 -22.81 6.44 -9.41
CA ILE A 179 -21.97 7.34 -8.61
C ILE A 179 -21.33 8.39 -9.53
N GLY A 180 -20.75 7.98 -10.66
CA GLY A 180 -20.13 8.88 -11.62
C GLY A 180 -21.09 9.94 -12.17
N ALA A 181 -22.34 9.54 -12.48
CA ALA A 181 -23.37 10.47 -12.93
C ALA A 181 -23.76 11.50 -11.85
N ALA A 182 -23.91 11.07 -10.60
CA ALA A 182 -24.21 11.96 -9.48
C ALA A 182 -23.04 12.91 -9.17
N VAL A 183 -21.80 12.41 -9.13
CA VAL A 183 -20.58 13.23 -8.95
C VAL A 183 -20.43 14.24 -10.07
N LYS A 184 -20.70 13.87 -11.33
CA LYS A 184 -20.65 14.81 -12.47
C LYS A 184 -21.60 15.99 -12.25
N ARG A 185 -22.85 15.73 -11.86
CA ARG A 185 -23.85 16.78 -11.56
C ARG A 185 -23.44 17.62 -10.36
N PHE A 186 -22.88 17.01 -9.33
CA PHE A 186 -22.36 17.72 -8.17
C PHE A 186 -21.23 18.69 -8.56
N CYS A 187 -20.25 18.22 -9.33
CA CYS A 187 -19.13 19.03 -9.81
C CYS A 187 -19.55 20.21 -10.72
N GLN A 188 -20.68 20.10 -11.43
CA GLN A 188 -21.21 21.20 -12.24
C GLN A 188 -21.68 22.38 -11.40
N SER A 189 -21.96 22.17 -10.11
CA SER A 189 -22.45 23.21 -9.19
C SER A 189 -21.33 23.86 -8.37
N LEU A 190 -20.09 23.41 -8.56
CA LEU A 190 -18.90 23.94 -7.88
C LEU A 190 -18.31 25.14 -8.64
N ASP A 191 -17.38 25.85 -8.00
CA ASP A 191 -16.55 26.84 -8.68
C ASP A 191 -15.66 26.15 -9.72
N GLN A 192 -15.87 26.49 -10.99
CA GLN A 192 -15.21 25.83 -12.10
C GLN A 192 -13.72 26.19 -12.22
N GLU A 193 -13.29 27.37 -11.75
CA GLU A 193 -11.87 27.74 -11.73
C GLU A 193 -11.13 26.91 -10.70
N LEU A 194 -11.67 26.80 -9.48
CA LEU A 194 -11.08 25.98 -8.42
C LEU A 194 -11.06 24.50 -8.82
N LEU A 195 -12.17 24.00 -9.36
CA LEU A 195 -12.25 22.62 -9.85
C LEU A 195 -11.25 22.35 -10.98
N HIS A 196 -11.06 23.29 -11.90
CA HIS A 196 -10.05 23.19 -12.94
C HIS A 196 -8.62 23.16 -12.35
N ALA A 197 -8.31 24.02 -11.38
CA ALA A 197 -7.01 24.04 -10.72
C ALA A 197 -6.68 22.73 -9.97
N VAL A 198 -7.67 22.16 -9.27
CA VAL A 198 -7.56 20.87 -8.58
C VAL A 198 -7.32 19.72 -9.58
N ARG A 199 -7.98 19.76 -10.75
CA ARG A 199 -7.82 18.75 -11.81
C ARG A 199 -6.52 18.89 -12.60
N SER A 200 -6.02 20.11 -12.81
CA SER A 200 -4.78 20.35 -13.57
C SER A 200 -3.55 19.75 -12.87
N VAL A 201 -3.58 19.69 -11.53
CA VAL A 201 -2.56 18.99 -10.72
C VAL A 201 -2.90 17.53 -10.45
N GLN A 202 -3.84 16.94 -11.19
CA GLN A 202 -4.24 15.52 -11.09
C GLN A 202 -4.61 15.07 -9.67
N CYS A 203 -5.13 15.98 -8.84
CA CYS A 203 -5.50 15.70 -7.46
C CYS A 203 -6.97 16.08 -7.21
N PRO A 204 -7.96 15.34 -7.77
CA PRO A 204 -9.39 15.60 -7.57
C PRO A 204 -9.86 15.30 -6.14
N SER A 205 -9.32 16.04 -5.18
CA SER A 205 -9.56 15.93 -3.74
C SER A 205 -10.39 17.11 -3.24
N ALA A 206 -11.44 16.81 -2.47
CA ALA A 206 -12.24 17.84 -1.82
C ALA A 206 -11.43 18.63 -0.78
N LYS A 207 -10.43 18.02 -0.13
CA LYS A 207 -9.52 18.73 0.80
C LYS A 207 -8.77 19.86 0.09
N LEU A 208 -8.21 19.57 -1.09
CA LEU A 208 -7.51 20.57 -1.89
C LEU A 208 -8.45 21.66 -2.42
N TYR A 209 -9.66 21.28 -2.84
CA TYR A 209 -10.69 22.24 -3.24
C TYR A 209 -11.05 23.19 -2.08
N ASN A 210 -11.36 22.64 -0.91
CA ASN A 210 -11.70 23.42 0.28
C ASN A 210 -10.55 24.33 0.71
N TRP A 211 -9.32 23.83 0.66
CA TRP A 211 -8.14 24.64 0.95
C TRP A 211 -8.05 25.84 0.00
N LEU A 212 -8.28 25.68 -1.31
CA LEU A 212 -8.30 26.84 -2.21
C LEU A 212 -9.45 27.82 -1.91
N ALA A 213 -10.59 27.32 -1.42
CA ALA A 213 -11.79 28.11 -1.18
C ALA A 213 -11.82 28.88 0.16
N GLN A 214 -11.04 28.48 1.18
CA GLN A 214 -11.12 29.02 2.54
C GLN A 214 -10.26 30.26 2.82
N GLY A 215 -9.14 30.45 2.10
CA GLY A 215 -8.19 31.54 2.37
C GLY A 215 -8.13 32.58 1.26
N ASP A 216 -6.98 33.23 1.09
CA ASP A 216 -6.76 34.16 -0.03
C ASP A 216 -6.68 33.34 -1.34
N ARG A 217 -7.83 33.23 -2.01
CA ARG A 217 -8.01 32.49 -3.27
C ARG A 217 -6.91 32.80 -4.28
N THR A 218 -6.55 34.08 -4.44
CA THR A 218 -5.58 34.50 -5.44
C THR A 218 -4.19 33.98 -5.09
N ARG A 219 -3.76 34.17 -3.84
CA ARG A 219 -2.45 33.68 -3.37
C ARG A 219 -2.39 32.16 -3.37
N ARG A 220 -3.45 31.47 -2.93
CA ARG A 220 -3.52 30.00 -2.91
C ARG A 220 -3.49 29.38 -4.31
N LEU A 221 -4.18 29.97 -5.29
CA LEU A 221 -4.06 29.55 -6.69
C LEU A 221 -2.65 29.80 -7.26
N GLN A 222 -2.02 30.92 -6.93
CA GLN A 222 -0.63 31.19 -7.33
C GLN A 222 0.35 30.22 -6.68
N ALA A 223 0.18 29.90 -5.40
CA ALA A 223 0.97 28.91 -4.67
C ALA A 223 0.84 27.52 -5.30
N LEU A 224 -0.38 27.09 -5.63
CA LEU A 224 -0.60 25.82 -6.31
C LEU A 224 0.07 25.77 -7.69
N LYS A 225 0.03 26.86 -8.45
CA LYS A 225 0.74 26.97 -9.75
C LYS A 225 2.25 26.94 -9.58
N ALA A 226 2.78 27.57 -8.53
CA ALA A 226 4.21 27.63 -8.25
C ALA A 226 4.78 26.31 -7.70
N GLN A 227 3.95 25.54 -6.98
CA GLN A 227 4.31 24.26 -6.38
C GLN A 227 3.21 23.20 -6.59
N PRO A 228 2.99 22.77 -7.84
CA PRO A 228 1.89 21.86 -8.19
C PRO A 228 2.10 20.42 -7.68
N VAL A 229 3.33 20.08 -7.26
CA VAL A 229 3.70 18.74 -6.79
C VAL A 229 3.58 18.65 -5.27
N LEU A 230 4.29 19.50 -4.52
CA LEU A 230 4.39 19.39 -3.06
C LEU A 230 3.14 19.91 -2.33
N VAL A 231 2.54 21.02 -2.78
CA VAL A 231 1.38 21.60 -2.09
C VAL A 231 0.25 20.58 -2.02
N PRO A 232 -0.20 19.93 -3.10
CA PRO A 232 -1.27 18.93 -2.99
C PRO A 232 -0.95 17.75 -2.07
N VAL A 233 0.32 17.35 -1.94
CA VAL A 233 0.71 16.28 -1.00
C VAL A 233 0.50 16.74 0.44
N LEU A 234 0.98 17.94 0.80
CA LEU A 234 0.85 18.49 2.16
C LEU A 234 -0.59 18.82 2.55
N ILE A 235 -1.45 19.21 1.59
CA ILE A 235 -2.86 19.49 1.87
C ILE A 235 -3.68 18.20 2.06
N VAL A 236 -3.37 17.13 1.33
CA VAL A 236 -4.16 15.89 1.36
C VAL A 236 -3.63 14.89 2.39
N GLY A 237 -2.31 14.85 2.58
CA GLY A 237 -1.64 14.04 3.59
C GLY A 237 -2.02 14.44 5.01
N VAL A 238 -1.69 13.56 5.95
CA VAL A 238 -1.91 13.79 7.38
C VAL A 238 -0.61 14.04 8.12
N GLY A 239 0.52 13.57 7.58
CA GLY A 239 1.82 13.84 8.17
C GLY A 239 2.34 15.21 7.78
N MET A 240 3.33 15.68 8.53
CA MET A 240 4.08 16.88 8.22
C MET A 240 5.58 16.63 8.40
N PRO A 241 6.42 16.94 7.39
CA PRO A 241 7.85 16.79 7.51
C PRO A 241 8.36 17.96 8.33
N TRP A 242 8.74 17.74 9.58
CA TRP A 242 9.31 18.80 10.41
C TRP A 242 10.83 18.65 10.53
N PRO A 243 11.61 19.73 10.39
CA PRO A 243 13.06 19.68 10.56
C PRO A 243 13.43 19.27 12.00
N MET A 244 14.38 18.34 12.15
CA MET A 244 14.88 17.86 13.45
C MET A 244 16.41 18.02 13.53
N ILE A 245 16.92 18.42 14.69
CA ILE A 245 18.36 18.37 15.01
C ILE A 245 18.76 17.01 15.60
N ALA A 246 20.08 16.80 15.70
CA ALA A 246 20.65 15.64 16.36
C ALA A 246 20.08 15.51 17.80
N GLY A 247 19.62 14.31 18.16
CA GLY A 247 18.89 14.07 19.41
C GLY A 247 17.36 14.10 19.28
N GLY A 248 16.81 14.36 18.08
CA GLY A 248 15.37 14.28 17.81
C GLY A 248 14.58 15.52 18.19
N LEU A 249 15.26 16.61 18.53
CA LEU A 249 14.61 17.88 18.89
C LEU A 249 14.14 18.58 17.61
N LEU A 250 12.92 19.13 17.63
CA LEU A 250 12.36 19.88 16.50
C LEU A 250 13.09 21.22 16.34
N VAL A 251 13.37 21.62 15.11
CA VAL A 251 13.91 22.95 14.79
C VAL A 251 12.78 23.97 14.90
N GLU A 252 13.06 25.11 15.53
CA GLU A 252 12.11 26.21 15.67
C GLU A 252 11.78 26.85 14.31
N CYS A 253 10.51 27.22 14.13
CA CYS A 253 10.07 27.88 12.91
C CYS A 253 10.58 29.32 12.84
N PRO A 254 11.28 29.73 11.76
CA PRO A 254 11.81 31.09 11.65
C PRO A 254 10.73 32.13 11.33
N TRP A 255 9.49 31.71 11.03
CA TRP A 255 8.37 32.60 10.75
C TRP A 255 7.40 32.63 11.93
N ARG A 256 7.28 33.80 12.55
CA ARG A 256 6.40 34.01 13.71
C ARG A 256 4.94 33.67 13.40
N GLU A 257 4.49 33.93 12.18
CA GLU A 257 3.13 33.65 11.70
C GLU A 257 2.80 32.15 11.66
N LEU A 258 3.83 31.30 11.62
CA LEU A 258 3.70 29.86 11.55
C LEU A 258 4.00 29.18 12.89
N GLN A 259 4.34 29.95 13.92
CA GLN A 259 4.68 29.42 15.24
C GLN A 259 3.49 28.71 15.90
N GLU A 260 2.24 29.10 15.57
CA GLU A 260 1.02 28.44 16.10
C GLU A 260 0.92 26.96 15.68
N PHE A 261 1.56 26.58 14.58
CA PHE A 261 1.63 25.19 14.11
C PHE A 261 2.83 24.44 14.71
N CYS A 262 3.65 25.09 15.54
CA CYS A 262 4.71 24.46 16.31
C CYS A 262 4.12 24.01 17.66
N CYS A 263 3.63 22.78 17.79
CA CYS A 263 3.09 22.27 19.06
C CYS A 263 4.03 21.28 19.76
N SER A 264 3.92 21.24 21.09
CA SER A 264 4.89 20.73 22.06
C SER A 264 5.03 19.20 22.14
N TRP A 265 6.28 18.75 22.12
CA TRP A 265 7.03 17.67 22.82
C TRP A 265 6.36 16.60 23.71
N GLU A 266 5.07 16.64 24.04
CA GLU A 266 4.42 15.69 24.97
C GLU A 266 3.12 15.12 24.38
N GLY A 267 3.24 14.05 23.60
CA GLY A 267 2.10 13.26 23.14
C GLY A 267 1.57 13.66 21.76
N GLU A 268 1.44 12.66 20.89
CA GLU A 268 1.09 12.71 19.47
C GLU A 268 0.15 13.87 19.09
N THR A 269 0.72 14.91 18.49
CA THR A 269 -0.05 15.93 17.77
C THR A 269 0.18 15.74 16.27
N VAL A 270 -0.89 15.36 15.57
CA VAL A 270 -0.90 15.37 14.09
C VAL A 270 -0.85 16.83 13.66
N MET A 271 0.31 17.25 13.16
CA MET A 271 0.56 18.62 12.72
C MET A 271 -0.27 18.91 11.45
N ASP A 272 -1.10 19.97 11.47
CA ASP A 272 -1.98 20.35 10.37
C ASP A 272 -1.20 20.97 9.19
N GLY A 273 -0.75 20.12 8.27
CA GLY A 273 -0.05 20.54 7.06
C GLY A 273 -0.88 21.48 6.17
N ALA A 274 -2.20 21.33 6.14
CA ALA A 274 -3.08 22.18 5.34
C ALA A 274 -3.18 23.59 5.95
N GLY A 275 -3.32 23.66 7.27
CA GLY A 275 -3.28 24.89 8.04
C GLY A 275 -1.95 25.63 7.89
N PHE A 276 -0.81 24.94 8.06
CA PHE A 276 0.52 25.53 7.93
C PHE A 276 0.76 26.13 6.54
N VAL A 277 0.52 25.36 5.48
CA VAL A 277 0.72 25.84 4.09
C VAL A 277 -0.29 26.95 3.77
N GLY A 278 -1.53 26.83 4.25
CA GLY A 278 -2.55 27.86 4.13
C GLY A 278 -2.11 29.19 4.74
N ARG A 279 -1.66 29.18 5.99
CA ARG A 279 -1.16 30.37 6.70
C ARG A 279 0.05 30.97 6.00
N ALA A 280 1.01 30.15 5.58
CA ALA A 280 2.20 30.64 4.91
C ALA A 280 1.86 31.40 3.63
N VAL A 281 0.93 30.88 2.84
CA VAL A 281 0.50 31.48 1.59
C VAL A 281 -0.35 32.72 1.83
N ASP A 282 -1.33 32.66 2.73
CA ASP A 282 -2.22 33.78 3.02
C ASP A 282 -1.46 34.97 3.60
N SER A 283 -0.44 34.73 4.44
CA SER A 283 0.45 35.77 4.98
C SER A 283 1.47 36.28 3.96
N GLY A 284 1.53 35.71 2.76
CA GLY A 284 2.44 36.16 1.69
C GLY A 284 3.91 35.78 1.93
N LEU A 285 4.17 34.74 2.72
CA LEU A 285 5.53 34.26 2.99
C LEU A 285 6.16 33.65 1.72
N PRO A 286 7.50 33.67 1.59
CA PRO A 286 8.19 33.10 0.44
C PRO A 286 8.10 31.57 0.46
N LEU A 287 7.05 31.01 -0.16
CA LEU A 287 6.70 29.58 -0.10
C LEU A 287 7.88 28.63 -0.38
N ASN A 288 8.72 28.94 -1.38
CA ASN A 288 9.89 28.11 -1.69
C ASN A 288 10.93 28.06 -0.56
N ARG A 289 11.07 29.14 0.24
CA ARG A 289 11.94 29.16 1.42
C ARG A 289 11.29 28.42 2.59
N VAL A 290 9.98 28.60 2.77
CA VAL A 290 9.19 27.90 3.80
C VAL A 290 9.29 26.39 3.61
N LEU A 291 9.01 25.90 2.40
CA LEU A 291 9.12 24.47 2.08
C LEU A 291 10.57 23.97 2.17
N ALA A 292 11.56 24.76 1.75
CA ALA A 292 12.96 24.36 1.86
C ALA A 292 13.38 24.13 3.31
N TRP A 293 12.97 25.03 4.22
CA TRP A 293 13.15 24.87 5.65
C TRP A 293 12.39 23.65 6.19
N LEU A 294 11.11 23.52 5.85
CA LEU A 294 10.24 22.42 6.30
C LEU A 294 10.85 21.04 5.97
N PHE A 295 11.35 20.88 4.74
CA PHE A 295 11.95 19.63 4.29
C PHE A 295 13.44 19.47 4.61
N SER A 296 14.07 20.48 5.24
CA SER A 296 15.52 20.50 5.48
C SER A 296 16.36 20.34 4.20
N VAL A 297 15.97 21.01 3.11
CA VAL A 297 16.66 20.96 1.81
C VAL A 297 16.94 22.34 1.24
N THR A 298 17.78 22.41 0.21
CA THR A 298 18.04 23.70 -0.46
C THR A 298 16.81 24.24 -1.19
N THR A 299 16.69 25.56 -1.29
CA THR A 299 15.64 26.22 -2.10
C THR A 299 15.70 25.79 -3.58
N SER A 300 16.87 25.43 -4.09
CA SER A 300 17.02 24.94 -5.48
C SER A 300 16.26 23.62 -5.72
N SER A 301 16.22 22.74 -4.72
CA SER A 301 15.52 21.44 -4.79
C SER A 301 14.01 21.65 -4.83
N ILE A 302 13.50 22.58 -4.02
CA ILE A 302 12.09 22.97 -4.02
C ILE A 302 11.69 23.64 -5.34
N ARG A 303 12.51 24.58 -5.84
CA ARG A 303 12.27 25.22 -7.15
C ARG A 303 12.23 24.20 -8.28
N PHE A 304 13.12 23.20 -8.24
CA PHE A 304 13.14 22.12 -9.21
C PHE A 304 11.79 21.35 -9.22
N LEU A 305 11.27 20.96 -8.05
CA LEU A 305 9.96 20.29 -7.95
C LEU A 305 8.81 21.19 -8.43
N GLY A 306 8.90 22.50 -8.18
CA GLY A 306 7.91 23.48 -8.67
C GLY A 306 7.88 23.59 -10.21
N GLN A 307 8.97 23.24 -10.89
CA GLN A 307 9.08 23.22 -12.35
C GLN A 307 8.68 21.87 -12.98
N GLN A 308 8.51 20.82 -12.17
CA GLN A 308 8.13 19.50 -12.67
C GLN A 308 6.65 19.48 -13.07
N ARG A 309 6.34 18.70 -14.11
CA ARG A 309 4.94 18.38 -14.42
C ARG A 309 4.49 17.27 -13.49
N VAL A 310 3.29 17.42 -12.93
CA VAL A 310 2.70 16.40 -12.06
C VAL A 310 2.57 15.04 -12.75
N TYR A 311 2.39 15.03 -14.08
CA TYR A 311 2.37 13.80 -14.87
C TYR A 311 3.67 12.99 -14.79
N ASP A 312 4.82 13.66 -14.67
CA ASP A 312 6.13 13.03 -14.64
C ASP A 312 6.46 12.48 -13.26
N THR A 313 6.19 13.26 -12.20
CA THR A 313 6.44 12.87 -10.80
C THR A 313 5.39 11.90 -10.25
N GLY A 314 4.23 11.80 -10.90
CA GLY A 314 3.02 11.24 -10.30
C GLY A 314 2.29 12.26 -9.42
N SER A 315 0.97 12.09 -9.31
CA SER A 315 0.11 12.97 -8.52
C SER A 315 0.23 12.74 -7.02
N ALA A 316 -0.18 13.72 -6.22
CA ALA A 316 -0.19 13.59 -4.76
C ALA A 316 -0.94 12.35 -4.28
N LEU A 317 -2.08 12.03 -4.89
CA LEU A 317 -2.85 10.82 -4.55
C LEU A 317 -2.06 9.54 -4.82
N SER A 318 -1.30 9.49 -5.91
CA SER A 318 -0.45 8.32 -6.24
C SER A 318 0.71 8.16 -5.26
N ARG A 319 1.28 9.28 -4.77
CA ARG A 319 2.38 9.29 -3.79
C ARG A 319 1.94 8.96 -2.39
N LEU A 320 0.82 9.53 -1.94
CA LEU A 320 0.21 9.17 -0.67
C LEU A 320 -0.24 7.70 -0.65
N ASN A 321 -0.71 7.16 -1.78
CA ASN A 321 -1.05 5.74 -1.86
C ASN A 321 0.18 4.82 -1.81
N SER A 322 1.34 5.26 -2.29
CA SER A 322 2.56 4.43 -2.28
C SER A 322 3.38 4.56 -0.99
N GLU A 323 3.48 5.76 -0.42
CA GLU A 323 4.34 6.04 0.75
C GLU A 323 3.54 6.08 2.07
N GLY A 324 2.21 6.18 1.99
CA GLY A 324 1.32 6.37 3.13
C GLY A 324 0.85 7.82 3.24
N LEU A 325 -0.22 8.04 4.01
CA LEU A 325 -0.77 9.39 4.21
C LEU A 325 0.19 10.30 5.00
N GLU A 326 1.16 9.72 5.69
CA GLU A 326 2.14 10.42 6.53
C GLU A 326 3.45 10.77 5.81
N ALA A 327 3.66 10.30 4.57
CA ALA A 327 5.00 10.32 3.96
C ALA A 327 5.01 10.53 2.44
N GLY A 328 3.96 11.09 1.84
CA GLY A 328 3.81 11.21 0.37
C GLY A 328 4.84 12.10 -0.36
N TRP A 329 5.88 12.58 0.31
CA TRP A 329 6.92 13.47 -0.21
C TRP A 329 8.33 12.88 -0.15
N GLU A 330 8.55 11.77 0.55
CA GLU A 330 9.89 11.27 0.85
C GLU A 330 10.70 11.01 -0.43
N HIS A 331 10.09 10.35 -1.41
CA HIS A 331 10.72 10.14 -2.70
C HIS A 331 10.92 11.42 -3.50
N LEU A 332 9.95 12.33 -3.48
CA LEU A 332 10.04 13.59 -4.21
C LEU A 332 11.21 14.43 -3.71
N ILE A 333 11.36 14.53 -2.41
CA ILE A 333 12.45 15.27 -1.77
C ILE A 333 13.79 14.59 -2.05
N ALA A 334 13.88 13.27 -1.87
CA ALA A 334 15.08 12.50 -2.15
C ALA A 334 15.55 12.65 -3.61
N GLY A 335 14.64 12.63 -4.59
CA GLY A 335 14.98 12.85 -6.00
C GLY A 335 15.37 14.30 -6.31
N SER A 336 14.76 15.27 -5.62
CA SER A 336 15.01 16.70 -5.85
C SER A 336 16.39 17.18 -5.41
N VAL A 337 17.02 16.49 -4.46
CA VAL A 337 18.34 16.88 -3.94
C VAL A 337 19.49 16.38 -4.82
N LEU A 338 19.24 15.51 -5.80
CA LEU A 338 20.27 14.79 -6.56
C LEU A 338 21.13 15.60 -7.55
N GLY A 339 21.08 16.94 -7.48
CA GLY A 339 21.86 17.82 -8.35
C GLY A 339 21.71 17.47 -9.84
N ASN A 340 22.80 17.03 -10.47
CA ASN A 340 22.84 16.65 -11.89
C ASN A 340 22.08 15.35 -12.21
N ARG A 341 21.77 14.52 -11.20
CA ARG A 341 21.01 13.27 -11.34
C ARG A 341 19.52 13.43 -11.03
N ARG A 342 19.01 14.66 -10.97
CA ARG A 342 17.57 14.91 -10.75
C ARG A 342 16.74 14.26 -11.86
N PRO A 343 15.76 13.38 -11.54
CA PRO A 343 14.88 12.79 -12.55
C PRO A 343 13.96 13.86 -13.14
N ARG A 344 13.93 14.03 -14.46
CA ARG A 344 13.19 15.11 -15.16
C ARG A 344 11.98 14.62 -15.93
N THR A 345 12.00 13.38 -16.39
CA THR A 345 10.93 12.78 -17.19
C THR A 345 10.17 11.73 -16.40
N LYS A 346 8.94 11.40 -16.82
CA LYS A 346 8.17 10.30 -16.23
C LYS A 346 8.94 8.97 -16.15
N ALA A 347 9.75 8.68 -17.16
CA ALA A 347 10.55 7.45 -17.19
C ALA A 347 11.64 7.48 -16.10
N GLU A 348 12.41 8.56 -16.03
CA GLU A 348 13.46 8.74 -15.01
C GLU A 348 12.88 8.71 -13.59
N TRP A 349 11.76 9.39 -13.34
CA TRP A 349 11.07 9.34 -12.05
C TRP A 349 10.64 7.92 -11.68
N ARG A 350 10.12 7.15 -12.65
CA ARG A 350 9.76 5.75 -12.43
C ARG A 350 10.97 4.89 -12.07
N PHE A 351 12.09 5.03 -12.78
CA PHE A 351 13.33 4.31 -12.46
C PHE A 351 13.86 4.70 -11.08
N PHE A 352 13.89 5.98 -10.75
CA PHE A 352 14.27 6.47 -9.43
C PHE A 352 13.37 5.90 -8.32
N TYR A 353 12.06 5.92 -8.50
CA TYR A 353 11.12 5.34 -7.53
C TYR A 353 11.31 3.84 -7.37
N ALA A 354 11.53 3.11 -8.45
CA ALA A 354 11.81 1.67 -8.40
C ALA A 354 13.10 1.38 -7.63
N PHE A 355 14.18 2.11 -7.95
CA PHE A 355 15.47 2.01 -7.26
C PHE A 355 15.32 2.27 -5.75
N ARG A 356 14.70 3.39 -5.37
CA ARG A 356 14.56 3.75 -3.94
C ARG A 356 13.58 2.84 -3.19
N SER A 357 12.55 2.32 -3.85
CA SER A 357 11.60 1.39 -3.23
C SER A 357 12.19 -0.02 -3.06
N ALA A 358 13.23 -0.37 -3.83
CA ALA A 358 13.96 -1.62 -3.65
C ALA A 358 14.82 -1.60 -2.38
N ILE A 359 15.33 -0.44 -1.97
CA ILE A 359 16.12 -0.31 -0.74
C ILE A 359 15.23 -0.64 0.48
N PRO A 360 15.64 -1.57 1.35
CA PRO A 360 14.90 -1.90 2.57
C PRO A 360 14.61 -0.65 3.42
N TRP A 361 13.39 -0.57 3.96
CA TRP A 361 12.93 0.62 4.69
C TRP A 361 13.85 0.99 5.87
N ASP A 362 14.34 0.00 6.62
CA ASP A 362 15.22 0.23 7.76
C ASP A 362 16.59 0.79 7.34
N LEU A 363 16.98 0.59 6.09
CA LEU A 363 18.18 1.15 5.47
C LEU A 363 17.94 2.53 4.82
N LEU A 364 16.70 2.94 4.58
CA LEU A 364 16.42 4.27 4.00
C LEU A 364 16.74 5.41 4.97
N ARG A 365 16.58 5.19 6.29
CA ARG A 365 16.92 6.17 7.32
C ARG A 365 18.43 6.46 7.41
N PRO A 366 19.32 5.45 7.53
CA PRO A 366 20.76 5.68 7.51
C PRO A 366 21.25 6.17 6.14
N LEU A 367 20.63 5.74 5.03
CA LEU A 367 21.01 6.14 3.67
C LEU A 367 20.27 7.39 3.17
N ARG A 368 19.94 8.33 4.08
CA ARG A 368 19.14 9.52 3.73
C ARG A 368 19.88 10.46 2.78
N ASP A 369 21.21 10.56 2.87
CA ASP A 369 22.02 11.35 1.95
C ASP A 369 22.27 10.59 0.64
N MET A 370 21.27 10.64 -0.23
CA MET A 370 21.34 10.01 -1.55
C MET A 370 22.42 10.62 -2.46
N ASN A 371 22.85 11.86 -2.22
CA ASN A 371 23.93 12.43 -3.02
C ASN A 371 25.25 11.75 -2.70
N ASN A 372 25.57 11.57 -1.42
CA ASN A 372 26.75 10.85 -0.97
C ASN A 372 26.71 9.38 -1.42
N LEU A 373 25.56 8.72 -1.22
CA LEU A 373 25.36 7.33 -1.62
C LEU A 373 25.69 7.10 -3.10
N LEU A 374 25.25 8.01 -3.97
CA LEU A 374 25.36 7.86 -5.43
C LEU A 374 26.64 8.49 -6.04
N VAL A 375 27.63 8.83 -5.21
CA VAL A 375 28.94 9.27 -5.72
C VAL A 375 29.56 8.17 -6.58
N GLY A 376 30.07 8.55 -7.76
CA GLY A 376 30.67 7.61 -8.72
C GLY A 376 29.69 6.72 -9.49
N CYS A 377 28.38 6.82 -9.23
CA CYS A 377 27.35 6.05 -9.92
C CYS A 377 26.92 6.74 -11.23
N PRO A 378 26.22 6.02 -12.14
CA PRO A 378 25.66 6.59 -13.36
C PRO A 378 24.83 7.86 -13.08
N THR A 379 24.73 8.73 -14.08
CA THR A 379 23.92 9.95 -14.00
C THR A 379 22.58 9.82 -14.71
N ASP A 380 22.51 8.96 -15.72
CA ASP A 380 21.29 8.68 -16.48
C ASP A 380 20.48 7.59 -15.80
N TRP A 381 19.19 7.86 -15.53
CA TRP A 381 18.28 6.88 -14.92
C TRP A 381 17.86 5.76 -15.86
N ALA A 382 18.13 5.87 -17.16
CA ALA A 382 17.93 4.78 -18.12
C ALA A 382 19.08 3.75 -18.11
N ASP A 383 20.16 3.99 -17.37
CA ASP A 383 21.30 3.08 -17.31
C ASP A 383 20.88 1.71 -16.70
N PRO A 384 21.14 0.58 -17.37
CA PRO A 384 20.75 -0.74 -16.87
C PRO A 384 21.42 -1.11 -15.53
N ALA A 385 22.55 -0.49 -15.18
CA ALA A 385 23.28 -0.76 -13.94
C ALA A 385 22.47 -0.50 -12.68
N TRP A 386 21.45 0.38 -12.72
CA TRP A 386 20.60 0.69 -11.55
C TRP A 386 19.94 -0.54 -10.94
N SER A 387 19.57 -1.52 -11.77
CA SER A 387 18.94 -2.77 -11.33
C SER A 387 19.89 -3.60 -10.45
N GLY A 388 21.13 -3.81 -10.90
CA GLY A 388 22.17 -4.50 -10.14
C GLY A 388 22.57 -3.74 -8.88
N MET A 389 22.63 -2.41 -8.95
CA MET A 389 22.92 -1.58 -7.78
C MET A 389 21.82 -1.69 -6.70
N ALA A 390 20.56 -1.65 -7.10
CA ALA A 390 19.44 -1.85 -6.18
C ALA A 390 19.49 -3.24 -5.54
N ALA A 391 19.79 -4.27 -6.33
CA ALA A 391 19.98 -5.63 -5.83
C ALA A 391 21.08 -5.71 -4.77
N LYS A 392 22.24 -5.08 -5.00
CA LYS A 392 23.33 -5.05 -4.01
C LYS A 392 22.96 -4.28 -2.73
N LEU A 393 22.18 -3.20 -2.82
CA LEU A 393 21.69 -2.51 -1.63
C LEU A 393 20.64 -3.33 -0.85
N VAL A 394 19.89 -4.21 -1.52
CA VAL A 394 19.02 -5.18 -0.84
C VAL A 394 19.84 -6.20 -0.07
N ASP A 395 20.95 -6.67 -0.63
CA ASP A 395 21.82 -7.67 0.02
C ASP A 395 22.42 -7.16 1.33
N LEU A 396 22.60 -5.84 1.48
CA LEU A 396 23.02 -5.23 2.75
C LEU A 396 22.08 -5.59 3.91
N ARG A 397 20.79 -5.85 3.65
CA ARG A 397 19.84 -6.33 4.65
C ARG A 397 20.33 -7.60 5.34
N GLU A 398 20.98 -8.50 4.60
CA GLU A 398 21.43 -9.80 5.11
C GLU A 398 22.40 -9.64 6.29
N LEU A 399 23.27 -8.63 6.25
CA LEU A 399 24.18 -8.33 7.37
C LEU A 399 23.39 -7.92 8.63
N PHE A 400 22.38 -7.06 8.47
CA PHE A 400 21.54 -6.62 9.59
C PHE A 400 20.66 -7.76 10.13
N ASP A 401 20.06 -8.56 9.25
CA ASP A 401 19.23 -9.71 9.62
C ASP A 401 20.03 -10.74 10.44
N ASN A 402 21.31 -10.97 10.11
CA ASN A 402 22.17 -11.88 10.85
C ASN A 402 22.60 -11.33 12.22
N LEU A 403 22.82 -10.01 12.34
CA LEU A 403 23.05 -9.37 13.65
C LEU A 403 21.80 -9.39 14.52
N GLU A 404 20.62 -9.20 13.93
CA GLU A 404 19.34 -9.30 14.64
C GLU A 404 19.12 -10.73 15.14
N ARG A 405 19.38 -11.74 14.30
CA ARG A 405 19.33 -13.16 14.67
C ARG A 405 20.22 -13.48 15.88
N ALA A 406 21.41 -12.88 15.97
CA ALA A 406 22.31 -13.11 17.10
C ALA A 406 21.69 -12.65 18.44
N GLY A 407 20.84 -11.61 18.44
CA GLY A 407 20.01 -11.20 19.57
C GLY A 407 20.75 -10.68 20.83
N SER A 408 22.08 -10.81 20.88
CA SER A 408 22.89 -10.45 22.05
C SER A 408 22.92 -8.93 22.29
N CYS A 409 23.27 -8.53 23.51
CA CYS A 409 23.46 -7.11 23.84
C CYS A 409 24.55 -6.48 22.95
N GLU A 410 25.62 -7.23 22.70
CA GLU A 410 26.71 -6.82 21.82
C GLU A 410 26.23 -6.66 20.37
N ALA A 411 25.48 -7.63 19.82
CA ALA A 411 24.93 -7.54 18.47
C ALA A 411 24.03 -6.30 18.29
N ARG A 412 23.21 -5.96 19.29
CA ARG A 412 22.40 -4.73 19.29
C ARG A 412 23.25 -3.45 19.35
N ASN A 413 24.42 -3.49 19.98
CA ASN A 413 25.36 -2.37 19.99
C ASN A 413 26.08 -2.23 18.64
N THR A 414 26.61 -3.34 18.12
CA THR A 414 27.26 -3.43 16.81
C THR A 414 26.31 -2.99 15.69
N THR A 415 25.04 -3.40 15.73
CA THR A 415 24.01 -2.95 14.79
C THR A 415 23.86 -1.43 14.76
N ARG A 416 23.79 -0.78 15.94
CA ARG A 416 23.71 0.68 16.04
C ARG A 416 24.96 1.38 15.48
N ARG A 417 26.15 0.84 15.75
CA ARG A 417 27.41 1.35 15.20
C ARG A 417 27.46 1.17 13.68
N LEU A 418 27.01 0.02 13.17
CA LEU A 418 26.97 -0.30 11.75
C LEU A 418 26.02 0.63 10.99
N TYR A 419 24.85 0.96 11.55
CA TYR A 419 23.95 1.97 10.98
C TYR A 419 24.65 3.32 10.78
N ALA A 420 25.38 3.78 11.79
CA ALA A 420 26.13 5.04 11.70
C ALA A 420 27.28 4.94 10.68
N PHE A 421 28.01 3.83 10.66
CA PHE A 421 29.08 3.60 9.71
C PHE A 421 28.60 3.61 8.25
N VAL A 422 27.58 2.80 7.93
CA VAL A 422 27.00 2.70 6.58
C VAL A 422 26.42 4.03 6.11
N SER A 423 25.88 4.86 7.01
CA SER A 423 25.33 6.18 6.65
C SER A 423 26.35 7.13 6.01
N GLY A 424 27.65 6.93 6.29
CA GLY A 424 28.74 7.72 5.69
C GLY A 424 29.28 7.17 4.37
N LEU A 425 28.87 5.98 3.94
CA LEU A 425 29.45 5.29 2.80
C LEU A 425 28.77 5.63 1.48
N ASN A 426 29.56 5.62 0.40
CA ASN A 426 29.01 5.61 -0.96
C ASN A 426 28.69 4.18 -1.42
N PHE A 427 27.96 4.05 -2.54
CA PHE A 427 27.53 2.76 -3.08
C PHE A 427 28.70 1.79 -3.32
N ARG A 428 29.83 2.25 -3.87
CA ARG A 428 30.99 1.39 -4.14
C ARG A 428 31.55 0.79 -2.86
N GLN A 429 31.65 1.61 -1.82
CA GLN A 429 32.08 1.18 -0.49
C GLN A 429 31.11 0.18 0.12
N ILE A 430 29.80 0.42 0.02
CA ILE A 430 28.77 -0.51 0.48
C ILE A 430 28.86 -1.83 -0.29
N SER A 431 29.03 -1.79 -1.62
CA SER A 431 29.21 -2.99 -2.44
C SER A 431 30.38 -3.83 -1.95
N ASN A 432 31.53 -3.20 -1.67
CA ASN A 432 32.70 -3.92 -1.13
C ASN A 432 32.41 -4.55 0.24
N VAL A 433 31.65 -3.88 1.11
CA VAL A 433 31.23 -4.43 2.42
C VAL A 433 30.33 -5.64 2.23
N VAL A 434 29.37 -5.57 1.31
CA VAL A 434 28.46 -6.68 0.99
C VAL A 434 29.25 -7.87 0.44
N ASP A 435 30.15 -7.65 -0.52
CA ASP A 435 30.94 -8.73 -1.13
C ASP A 435 31.88 -9.38 -0.09
N ALA A 436 32.51 -8.57 0.77
CA ALA A 436 33.34 -9.07 1.86
C ALA A 436 32.51 -9.86 2.89
N PHE A 437 31.28 -9.42 3.18
CA PHE A 437 30.38 -10.12 4.08
C PHE A 437 29.94 -11.46 3.50
N HIS A 438 29.56 -11.52 2.22
CA HIS A 438 29.19 -12.77 1.55
C HIS A 438 30.33 -13.80 1.57
N GLY A 439 31.57 -13.36 1.32
CA GLY A 439 32.75 -14.21 1.47
C GLY A 439 32.94 -14.70 2.91
N ALA A 440 32.86 -13.79 3.88
CA ALA A 440 33.01 -14.14 5.30
C ALA A 440 31.90 -15.09 5.79
N LEU A 441 30.66 -14.91 5.35
CA LEU A 441 29.52 -15.72 5.75
C LEU A 441 29.68 -17.17 5.29
N ALA A 442 30.13 -17.38 4.05
CA ALA A 442 30.45 -18.71 3.52
C ALA A 442 31.54 -19.40 4.37
N ASP A 443 32.61 -18.66 4.69
CA ASP A 443 33.72 -19.18 5.49
C ASP A 443 33.31 -19.50 6.94
N ILE A 444 32.54 -18.62 7.59
CA ILE A 444 31.99 -18.81 8.95
C ILE A 444 31.16 -20.09 8.98
N ARG A 445 30.24 -20.25 8.03
CA ARG A 445 29.37 -21.42 7.96
C ARG A 445 30.17 -22.70 7.76
N ALA A 446 31.07 -22.73 6.78
CA ALA A 446 31.87 -23.92 6.49
C ALA A 446 32.70 -24.37 7.72
N ARG A 447 33.22 -23.43 8.51
CA ARG A 447 33.89 -23.75 9.78
C ARG A 447 32.91 -24.30 10.82
N LEU A 448 31.77 -23.64 11.02
CA LEU A 448 30.81 -24.04 12.04
C LEU A 448 30.15 -25.39 11.73
N GLU A 449 29.87 -25.71 10.48
CA GLU A 449 29.30 -27.02 10.09
C GLU A 449 30.32 -28.14 10.23
N ARG A 450 31.62 -27.86 10.10
CA ARG A 450 32.68 -28.81 10.42
C ARG A 450 32.77 -29.05 11.92
N ASP A 451 32.68 -27.98 12.72
CA ASP A 451 32.87 -28.05 14.17
C ASP A 451 31.59 -28.53 14.90
N PHE A 452 30.41 -28.26 14.33
CA PHE A 452 29.08 -28.66 14.80
C PHE A 452 28.25 -29.20 13.61
N PRO A 453 28.46 -30.45 13.21
CA PRO A 453 27.73 -31.05 12.10
C PRO A 453 26.22 -31.05 12.34
N PRO A 454 25.39 -30.72 11.33
CA PRO A 454 23.94 -30.80 11.49
C PRO A 454 23.52 -32.26 11.69
N GLU A 455 22.54 -32.48 12.58
CA GLU A 455 21.89 -33.78 12.70
C GLU A 455 21.27 -34.16 11.35
N PRO A 456 21.43 -35.40 10.86
CA PRO A 456 20.89 -35.81 9.56
C PRO A 456 19.38 -35.57 9.41
N SER A 457 18.63 -35.63 10.51
CA SER A 457 17.19 -35.33 10.54
C SER A 457 16.86 -33.87 10.27
N ASP A 458 17.72 -32.94 10.68
CA ASP A 458 17.49 -31.49 10.53
C ASP A 458 17.60 -31.07 9.06
N CYS A 459 18.49 -31.71 8.29
CA CYS A 459 18.68 -31.45 6.86
C CYS A 459 17.43 -31.68 6.02
N PHE A 460 16.55 -32.61 6.43
CA PHE A 460 15.33 -32.98 5.71
C PHE A 460 14.05 -32.54 6.40
N THR A 461 14.15 -31.92 7.58
CA THR A 461 12.97 -31.36 8.25
C THR A 461 12.41 -30.25 7.38
N ARG A 462 11.09 -30.27 7.15
CA ARG A 462 10.42 -29.32 6.25
C ARG A 462 9.74 -28.20 7.02
N TRP A 463 9.79 -26.97 6.51
CA TRP A 463 8.89 -25.89 6.94
C TRP A 463 7.56 -25.93 6.17
N PRO A 464 6.46 -25.36 6.73
CA PRO A 464 5.20 -25.22 6.01
C PRO A 464 5.43 -24.38 4.77
N GLY A 465 5.11 -24.86 3.57
CA GLY A 465 5.33 -24.07 2.36
C GLY A 465 4.15 -23.17 1.98
N LEU A 466 4.39 -22.31 1.00
CA LEU A 466 3.43 -21.52 0.25
C LEU A 466 2.50 -22.39 -0.59
N LEU A 467 3.01 -23.46 -1.22
CA LEU A 467 2.21 -24.30 -2.11
C LEU A 467 1.51 -25.41 -1.32
N LEU A 468 0.25 -25.69 -1.68
CA LEU A 468 -0.54 -26.77 -1.06
C LEU A 468 -0.08 -28.17 -1.51
N GLY A 469 0.56 -28.27 -2.67
CA GLY A 469 1.11 -29.51 -3.21
C GLY A 469 2.64 -29.47 -3.30
N SER A 470 3.26 -30.65 -3.46
CA SER A 470 4.71 -30.81 -3.66
C SER A 470 5.12 -30.89 -5.13
N ASP A 471 4.16 -30.95 -6.05
CA ASP A 471 4.45 -31.14 -7.47
C ASP A 471 4.99 -29.83 -8.11
N PRO A 472 5.99 -29.93 -9.00
CA PRO A 472 6.48 -28.79 -9.76
C PRO A 472 5.37 -28.14 -10.59
N ILE A 473 5.24 -26.82 -10.51
CA ILE A 473 4.28 -26.06 -11.31
C ILE A 473 4.92 -25.75 -12.66
N THR A 474 4.42 -26.35 -13.72
CA THR A 474 4.94 -26.10 -15.07
C THR A 474 4.27 -24.89 -15.70
N CYS A 475 5.07 -23.91 -16.11
CA CYS A 475 4.63 -22.77 -16.89
C CYS A 475 4.40 -23.18 -18.34
N SER A 476 3.14 -23.22 -18.79
CA SER A 476 2.81 -23.63 -20.16
C SER A 476 3.40 -22.73 -21.26
N ALA A 477 3.72 -21.47 -20.92
CA ALA A 477 4.25 -20.50 -21.89
C ALA A 477 5.76 -20.64 -22.12
N THR A 478 6.51 -21.08 -21.11
CA THR A 478 7.99 -21.14 -21.18
C THR A 478 8.54 -22.56 -21.03
N GLY A 479 7.73 -23.53 -20.60
CA GLY A 479 8.17 -24.88 -20.26
C GLY A 479 8.91 -25.00 -18.92
N LEU A 480 9.21 -23.88 -18.26
CA LEU A 480 9.93 -23.86 -16.98
C LEU A 480 9.05 -24.34 -15.83
N GLN A 481 9.69 -24.95 -14.84
CA GLN A 481 9.04 -25.47 -13.64
C GLN A 481 9.34 -24.59 -12.44
N ILE A 482 8.35 -24.38 -11.58
CA ILE A 482 8.51 -23.70 -10.29
C ILE A 482 8.37 -24.75 -9.20
N VAL A 483 9.41 -24.90 -8.39
CA VAL A 483 9.52 -25.86 -7.30
C VAL A 483 9.69 -25.10 -6.00
N GLU A 484 8.99 -25.50 -4.94
CA GLU A 484 9.18 -24.90 -3.63
C GLU A 484 10.32 -25.58 -2.87
N LEU A 485 11.24 -24.78 -2.32
CA LEU A 485 12.33 -25.25 -1.45
C LEU A 485 11.81 -25.29 0.00
N ARG A 486 11.86 -26.46 0.63
CA ARG A 486 11.15 -26.73 1.89
C ARG A 486 12.02 -27.21 3.04
N CYS A 487 13.27 -27.60 2.79
CA CYS A 487 14.21 -28.01 3.84
C CYS A 487 15.64 -27.50 3.57
N PRO A 488 16.54 -27.56 4.57
CA PRO A 488 17.94 -27.15 4.39
C PRO A 488 18.67 -27.87 3.26
N ALA A 489 18.39 -29.16 3.02
CA ALA A 489 18.98 -29.92 1.92
C ALA A 489 18.59 -29.36 0.54
N ASP A 490 17.36 -28.87 0.38
CA ASP A 490 16.93 -28.21 -0.85
C ASP A 490 17.76 -26.94 -1.09
N LEU A 491 18.02 -26.16 -0.04
CA LEU A 491 18.80 -24.92 -0.13
C LEU A 491 20.28 -25.18 -0.42
N ASP A 492 20.87 -26.21 0.17
CA ASP A 492 22.25 -26.63 -0.12
C ASP A 492 22.40 -27.11 -1.56
N GLN A 493 21.44 -27.90 -2.09
CA GLN A 493 21.43 -28.29 -3.50
C GLN A 493 21.33 -27.06 -4.43
N GLU A 494 20.45 -26.13 -4.09
CA GLU A 494 20.26 -24.90 -4.86
C GLU A 494 21.53 -24.02 -4.84
N HIS A 495 22.14 -23.84 -3.67
CA HIS A 495 23.40 -23.14 -3.47
C HIS A 495 24.53 -23.74 -4.32
N ARG A 496 24.72 -25.06 -4.28
CA ARG A 496 25.74 -25.74 -5.10
C ARG A 496 25.51 -25.60 -6.59
N SER A 497 24.25 -25.45 -7.01
CA SER A 497 23.88 -25.34 -8.43
C SER A 497 24.05 -23.91 -8.96
N LEU A 498 23.72 -22.89 -8.15
CA LEU A 498 23.70 -21.48 -8.56
C LEU A 498 24.84 -20.64 -7.97
N GLY A 499 25.66 -21.19 -7.07
CA GLY A 499 26.78 -20.47 -6.46
C GLY A 499 26.37 -19.23 -5.66
N HIS A 500 25.19 -19.26 -5.02
CA HIS A 500 24.59 -18.09 -4.36
C HIS A 500 24.12 -18.41 -2.93
N CYS A 501 23.99 -17.40 -2.06
CA CYS A 501 23.93 -17.61 -0.59
C CYS A 501 22.57 -18.07 -0.05
N ILE A 502 21.76 -18.77 -0.84
CA ILE A 502 20.41 -19.19 -0.44
C ILE A 502 20.41 -20.23 0.69
N ASP A 503 21.49 -21.00 0.81
CA ASP A 503 21.70 -22.00 1.84
C ASP A 503 21.56 -21.41 3.26
N THR A 504 21.80 -20.10 3.44
CA THR A 504 21.76 -19.43 4.77
C THR A 504 20.34 -19.03 5.21
N TYR A 505 19.33 -19.24 4.36
CA TYR A 505 17.98 -18.74 4.58
C TYR A 505 17.09 -19.69 5.39
N ASP A 506 17.62 -20.86 5.77
CA ASP A 506 16.92 -21.88 6.55
C ASP A 506 16.27 -21.30 7.82
N PHE A 507 17.00 -20.54 8.62
CA PHE A 507 16.49 -19.89 9.83
C PHE A 507 15.32 -18.94 9.53
N ARG A 508 15.41 -18.14 8.46
CA ARG A 508 14.34 -17.20 8.08
C ARG A 508 13.10 -17.93 7.59
N ALA A 509 13.27 -19.03 6.86
CA ALA A 509 12.17 -19.88 6.42
C ALA A 509 11.47 -20.55 7.61
N TYR A 510 12.23 -21.12 8.55
CA TYR A 510 11.71 -21.69 9.79
C TYR A 510 11.05 -20.66 10.71
N SER A 511 11.57 -19.43 10.76
CA SER A 511 10.97 -18.35 11.56
C SER A 511 9.65 -17.84 10.99
N GLY A 512 9.28 -18.27 9.77
CA GLY A 512 8.08 -17.79 9.09
C GLY A 512 8.27 -16.47 8.34
N ASN A 513 9.51 -16.00 8.22
CA ASN A 513 9.80 -14.69 7.61
C ASN A 513 9.81 -14.74 6.07
N CYS A 514 10.07 -15.89 5.47
CA CYS A 514 10.11 -16.03 4.02
C CYS A 514 9.69 -17.42 3.51
N ARG A 515 9.38 -17.51 2.22
CA ARG A 515 9.26 -18.75 1.44
C ARG A 515 10.13 -18.69 0.19
N LEU A 516 10.67 -19.82 -0.20
CA LEU A 516 11.72 -19.93 -1.19
C LEU A 516 11.26 -20.81 -2.35
N LEU A 517 11.39 -20.30 -3.57
CA LEU A 517 11.05 -21.04 -4.79
C LEU A 517 12.28 -21.16 -5.67
N SER A 518 12.38 -22.25 -6.42
CA SER A 518 13.36 -22.49 -7.47
C SER A 518 12.64 -22.54 -8.82
N ILE A 519 13.19 -21.83 -9.80
CA ILE A 519 12.74 -21.85 -11.19
C ILE A 519 13.71 -22.75 -11.95
N ARG A 520 13.19 -23.83 -12.53
CA ARG A 520 13.98 -24.92 -13.10
C ARG A 520 13.66 -25.16 -14.57
N SER A 521 14.68 -25.59 -15.31
CA SER A 521 14.53 -26.18 -16.65
C SER A 521 14.99 -27.63 -16.57
N GLU A 522 14.11 -28.58 -16.93
CA GLU A 522 14.43 -30.01 -16.91
C GLU A 522 15.02 -30.50 -15.57
N GLY A 523 14.54 -29.93 -14.45
CA GLY A 523 15.02 -30.25 -13.11
C GLY A 523 16.28 -29.50 -12.65
N LEU A 524 16.94 -28.74 -13.54
CA LEU A 524 18.11 -27.92 -13.19
C LEU A 524 17.69 -26.51 -12.75
N PRO A 525 18.18 -26.02 -11.59
CA PRO A 525 18.01 -24.63 -11.16
C PRO A 525 18.51 -23.60 -12.16
N LEU A 526 17.68 -22.60 -12.45
CA LEU A 526 18.05 -21.40 -13.21
C LEU A 526 18.06 -20.14 -12.34
N ALA A 527 17.12 -20.04 -11.40
CA ALA A 527 17.03 -18.93 -10.47
C ALA A 527 16.23 -19.31 -9.22
N SER A 528 16.50 -18.63 -8.12
CA SER A 528 15.76 -18.76 -6.86
C SER A 528 15.04 -17.46 -6.51
N VAL A 529 13.90 -17.59 -5.85
CA VAL A 529 13.01 -16.49 -5.46
C VAL A 529 12.84 -16.50 -3.95
N GLU A 530 12.97 -15.33 -3.32
CA GLU A 530 12.53 -15.10 -1.95
C GLU A 530 11.21 -14.33 -1.92
N LEU A 531 10.20 -14.93 -1.28
CA LEU A 531 8.90 -14.32 -1.01
C LEU A 531 8.76 -14.00 0.48
N THR A 532 8.14 -12.86 0.78
CA THR A 532 7.87 -12.37 2.13
C THR A 532 6.42 -11.91 2.24
N LEU A 533 5.85 -11.91 3.45
CA LEU A 533 4.54 -11.31 3.71
C LEU A 533 4.71 -9.88 4.21
N ARG A 534 4.00 -8.94 3.60
CA ARG A 534 3.98 -7.52 4.02
C ARG A 534 2.54 -7.01 4.10
N THR A 535 2.17 -6.42 5.23
CA THR A 535 0.93 -5.65 5.35
C THR A 535 1.12 -4.25 4.76
N GLY A 536 0.10 -3.72 4.09
CA GLY A 536 0.09 -2.32 3.71
C GLY A 536 0.01 -1.42 4.94
N ARG A 537 0.72 -0.28 4.95
CA ARG A 537 0.70 0.71 6.06
C ARG A 537 -0.70 1.18 6.49
N ASN A 538 -1.71 1.03 5.64
CA ASN A 538 -3.10 1.46 5.86
C ASN A 538 -4.12 0.30 5.82
N GLU A 539 -3.68 -0.95 5.79
CA GLU A 539 -4.62 -2.08 5.91
C GLU A 539 -5.10 -2.18 7.35
N ARG A 540 -6.43 -2.11 7.54
CA ARG A 540 -7.04 -2.50 8.81
C ARG A 540 -6.55 -3.91 9.10
N VAL A 541 -6.07 -4.15 10.30
CA VAL A 541 -5.68 -5.48 10.80
C VAL A 541 -6.92 -6.37 10.80
N THR A 542 -7.30 -6.91 9.63
CA THR A 542 -8.43 -7.83 9.47
C THR A 542 -8.02 -9.27 9.78
N GLY A 543 -6.94 -9.46 10.53
CA GLY A 543 -6.46 -10.76 11.00
C GLY A 543 -5.67 -11.55 9.94
N ASP A 544 -6.19 -11.66 8.72
CA ASP A 544 -5.73 -12.69 7.79
C ASP A 544 -4.97 -12.13 6.57
N PHE A 545 -3.84 -12.78 6.24
CA PHE A 545 -3.10 -12.49 5.01
C PHE A 545 -3.86 -13.01 3.79
N THR A 546 -4.08 -12.13 2.80
CA THR A 546 -4.45 -12.48 1.42
C THR A 546 -3.23 -12.57 0.48
N PRO A 547 -3.35 -13.21 -0.70
CA PRO A 547 -2.26 -13.28 -1.69
C PRO A 547 -1.72 -11.92 -2.18
N GLN A 548 -2.43 -10.81 -1.91
CA GLN A 548 -1.97 -9.47 -2.25
C GLN A 548 -0.79 -9.00 -1.37
N HIS A 549 -0.65 -9.59 -0.17
CA HIS A 549 0.44 -9.28 0.75
C HIS A 549 1.76 -9.99 0.41
N LEU A 550 1.75 -10.89 -0.58
CA LEU A 550 2.98 -11.53 -1.06
C LEU A 550 3.86 -10.52 -1.78
N HIS A 551 5.02 -10.29 -1.19
CA HIS A 551 6.06 -9.40 -1.66
C HIS A 551 7.28 -10.20 -2.11
N ILE A 552 7.78 -9.88 -3.31
CA ILE A 552 9.00 -10.46 -3.87
C ILE A 552 10.17 -9.73 -3.20
N ALA A 553 10.84 -10.39 -2.26
CA ALA A 553 12.01 -9.81 -1.60
C ALA A 553 13.21 -9.75 -2.54
N GLN A 554 13.42 -10.80 -3.34
CA GLN A 554 14.44 -10.86 -4.37
C GLN A 554 14.24 -12.05 -5.31
N ILE A 555 14.88 -11.97 -6.47
CA ILE A 555 15.07 -13.09 -7.41
C ILE A 555 16.55 -13.08 -7.80
N ARG A 556 17.19 -14.25 -7.79
CA ARG A 556 18.62 -14.41 -8.00
C ARG A 556 18.91 -15.60 -8.91
N ASP A 557 19.73 -15.41 -9.94
CA ASP A 557 20.34 -16.49 -10.72
C ASP A 557 21.78 -16.74 -10.23
N ASN A 558 22.64 -17.21 -11.14
CA ASN A 558 24.01 -17.61 -10.85
C ASN A 558 24.83 -16.47 -10.21
N GLU A 559 25.54 -16.78 -9.11
CA GLU A 559 26.40 -15.85 -8.36
C GLU A 559 25.67 -14.60 -7.81
N ASN A 560 24.44 -14.77 -7.29
CA ASN A 560 23.61 -13.68 -6.73
C ASN A 560 23.27 -12.55 -7.73
N LYS A 561 23.29 -12.80 -9.03
CA LYS A 561 22.89 -11.79 -10.03
C LYS A 561 21.36 -11.77 -10.17
N PRO A 562 20.74 -10.61 -10.47
CA PRO A 562 19.33 -10.56 -10.81
C PRO A 562 19.13 -11.08 -12.25
N PRO A 563 18.09 -11.91 -12.52
CA PRO A 563 17.82 -12.36 -13.88
C PRO A 563 17.44 -11.19 -14.81
N ASP A 564 17.72 -11.34 -16.10
CA ASP A 564 17.29 -10.38 -17.12
C ASP A 564 15.77 -10.20 -17.12
N ALA A 565 15.31 -8.94 -17.16
CA ALA A 565 13.89 -8.57 -17.06
C ALA A 565 12.99 -9.18 -18.16
N HIS A 566 13.58 -9.59 -19.29
CA HIS A 566 12.87 -10.20 -20.42
C HIS A 566 13.21 -11.69 -20.61
N SER A 567 13.87 -12.30 -19.63
CA SER A 567 14.18 -13.73 -19.65
C SER A 567 12.93 -14.61 -19.53
N ALA A 568 13.05 -15.86 -19.98
CA ALA A 568 12.02 -16.88 -19.75
C ALA A 568 11.75 -17.12 -18.26
N VAL A 569 12.79 -16.97 -17.42
CA VAL A 569 12.71 -17.07 -15.95
C VAL A 569 11.76 -16.01 -15.40
N MET A 570 11.98 -14.74 -15.75
CA MET A 570 11.13 -13.63 -15.28
C MET A 570 9.69 -13.78 -15.76
N ASN A 571 9.49 -14.13 -17.04
CA ASN A 571 8.15 -14.34 -17.60
C ASN A 571 7.39 -15.48 -16.89
N ALA A 572 8.06 -16.62 -16.67
CA ALA A 572 7.46 -17.75 -15.94
C ALA A 572 7.02 -17.34 -14.52
N PHE A 573 7.88 -16.60 -13.81
CA PHE A 573 7.60 -16.15 -12.46
C PHE A 573 6.48 -15.10 -12.40
N GLU A 574 6.44 -14.15 -13.33
CA GLU A 574 5.37 -13.15 -13.39
C GLU A 574 4.00 -13.79 -13.64
N LEU A 575 3.93 -14.79 -14.54
CA LEU A 575 2.72 -15.55 -14.78
C LEU A 575 2.26 -16.35 -13.55
N PHE A 576 3.21 -16.97 -12.84
CA PHE A 576 2.96 -17.64 -11.57
C PHE A 576 2.38 -16.67 -10.52
N MET A 577 3.04 -15.53 -10.29
CA MET A 577 2.57 -14.53 -9.33
C MET A 577 1.21 -13.95 -9.72
N ALA A 578 0.94 -13.76 -11.00
CA ALA A 578 -0.37 -13.34 -11.49
C ALA A 578 -1.45 -14.40 -11.23
N ALA A 579 -1.13 -15.69 -11.37
CA ALA A 579 -2.05 -16.78 -11.04
C ALA A 579 -2.37 -16.82 -9.54
N VAL A 580 -1.36 -16.74 -8.68
CA VAL A 580 -1.50 -16.66 -7.20
C VAL A 580 -2.36 -15.46 -6.80
N ARG A 581 -2.01 -14.25 -7.27
CA ARG A 581 -2.74 -13.01 -6.93
C ARG A 581 -4.17 -12.99 -7.44
N SER A 582 -4.48 -13.71 -8.51
CA SER A 582 -5.83 -13.83 -9.06
C SER A 582 -6.69 -14.90 -8.37
N GLY A 583 -6.13 -15.64 -7.39
CA GLY A 583 -6.81 -16.76 -6.73
C GLY A 583 -6.95 -18.01 -7.61
N ARG A 584 -6.37 -18.03 -8.82
CA ARG A 584 -6.36 -19.22 -9.70
C ARG A 584 -5.48 -20.33 -9.16
N MET A 585 -4.50 -19.97 -8.32
CA MET A 585 -3.62 -20.90 -7.65
C MET A 585 -3.75 -20.71 -6.14
N PRO A 586 -4.25 -21.72 -5.42
CA PRO A 586 -4.39 -21.63 -3.97
C PRO A 586 -3.01 -21.71 -3.31
N VAL A 587 -2.83 -20.91 -2.26
CA VAL A 587 -1.56 -20.81 -1.50
C VAL A 587 -1.85 -20.76 0.00
N LEU A 588 -0.89 -21.24 0.80
CA LEU A 588 -0.89 -21.15 2.25
C LEU A 588 -0.08 -19.93 2.70
N LEU A 589 -0.73 -19.03 3.43
CA LEU A 589 -0.13 -17.78 3.93
C LEU A 589 0.07 -17.80 5.46
N GLU A 590 -0.20 -18.93 6.09
CA GLU A 590 0.11 -19.18 7.50
C GLU A 590 1.55 -19.70 7.62
N TRP A 591 2.47 -18.82 7.99
CA TRP A 591 3.89 -19.13 8.12
C TRP A 591 4.30 -19.07 9.59
N PRO A 592 4.01 -20.11 10.40
CA PRO A 592 4.33 -20.10 11.82
C PRO A 592 5.83 -20.17 12.06
N ASN A 593 6.28 -19.55 13.16
CA ASN A 593 7.65 -19.71 13.62
C ASN A 593 7.85 -21.13 14.20
N MET A 594 8.70 -21.91 13.55
CA MET A 594 9.13 -23.24 13.96
C MET A 594 10.62 -23.31 14.29
N ALA A 595 11.36 -22.19 14.24
CA ALA A 595 12.80 -22.18 14.53
C ALA A 595 13.07 -22.76 15.93
N MET A 596 12.24 -22.41 16.90
CA MET A 596 12.31 -22.92 18.28
C MET A 596 12.05 -24.42 18.43
N LYS A 597 11.69 -25.14 17.35
CA LYS A 597 11.46 -26.59 17.36
C LYS A 597 12.61 -27.38 16.73
N MET A 598 13.58 -26.69 16.12
CA MET A 598 14.73 -27.31 15.46
C MET A 598 15.90 -27.40 16.41
N ALA A 599 16.52 -28.57 16.58
CA ALA A 599 17.65 -28.75 17.50
C ALA A 599 18.76 -27.72 17.25
N ARG A 600 19.03 -27.41 15.98
CA ARG A 600 19.98 -26.37 15.55
C ARG A 600 19.66 -24.94 16.06
N TYR A 601 18.41 -24.59 16.37
CA TYR A 601 18.00 -23.22 16.77
C TYR A 601 17.18 -23.12 18.07
N ALA A 602 16.69 -24.24 18.60
CA ALA A 602 15.68 -24.29 19.65
C ALA A 602 16.15 -23.96 21.06
N ASP A 603 17.47 -24.01 21.30
CA ASP A 603 18.02 -23.88 22.65
C ASP A 603 18.79 -22.56 22.80
N GLU A 604 18.62 -21.87 23.93
CA GLU A 604 19.50 -20.79 24.40
C GLU A 604 20.97 -21.28 24.54
N LYS A 605 21.19 -22.60 24.49
CA LYS A 605 22.49 -23.27 24.43
C LYS A 605 22.84 -23.86 23.07
N SER A 606 22.13 -23.54 21.98
CA SER A 606 22.52 -23.97 20.64
C SER A 606 23.91 -23.41 20.32
N MET A 607 24.93 -24.25 20.50
CA MET A 607 26.32 -23.86 20.28
C MET A 607 26.54 -23.38 18.85
N PHE A 608 25.86 -23.99 17.88
CA PHE A 608 25.90 -23.52 16.49
C PHE A 608 25.38 -22.09 16.37
N ASN A 609 24.17 -21.80 16.88
CA ASN A 609 23.55 -20.48 16.72
C ASN A 609 24.29 -19.40 17.53
N ILE A 610 24.78 -19.73 18.72
CA ILE A 610 25.59 -18.82 19.56
C ILE A 610 26.90 -18.49 18.86
N ARG A 611 27.68 -19.50 18.44
CA ARG A 611 28.96 -19.30 17.77
C ARG A 611 28.80 -18.57 16.44
N PHE A 612 27.75 -18.87 15.69
CA PHE A 612 27.39 -18.10 14.50
C PHE A 612 27.20 -16.61 14.83
N GLY A 613 26.39 -16.29 15.85
CA GLY A 613 26.20 -14.92 16.29
C GLY A 613 27.51 -14.23 16.72
N GLU A 614 28.36 -14.92 17.48
CA GLU A 614 29.68 -14.42 17.91
C GLU A 614 30.61 -14.13 16.72
N GLU A 615 30.69 -15.02 15.73
CA GLU A 615 31.53 -14.82 14.55
C GLU A 615 31.04 -13.66 13.68
N ILE A 616 29.72 -13.50 13.52
CA ILE A 616 29.12 -12.36 12.78
C ILE A 616 29.40 -11.05 13.50
N VAL A 617 29.20 -11.00 14.82
CA VAL A 617 29.49 -9.81 15.64
C VAL A 617 30.99 -9.47 15.61
N GLY A 618 31.85 -10.48 15.73
CA GLY A 618 33.31 -10.32 15.66
C GLY A 618 33.76 -9.79 14.29
N TRP A 619 33.22 -10.32 13.20
CA TRP A 619 33.50 -9.83 11.85
C TRP A 619 33.06 -8.36 11.69
N ALA A 620 31.82 -8.05 12.08
CA ALA A 620 31.28 -6.69 11.97
C ALA A 620 32.05 -5.68 12.83
N ASN A 621 32.45 -6.06 14.06
CA ASN A 621 33.30 -5.21 14.90
C ASN A 621 34.69 -5.01 14.28
N SER A 622 35.31 -6.05 13.71
CA SER A 622 36.59 -5.88 13.02
C SER A 622 36.49 -4.95 11.81
N LEU A 623 35.37 -4.97 11.07
CA LEU A 623 35.13 -4.03 9.98
C LEU A 623 35.02 -2.59 10.51
N LEU A 624 34.25 -2.39 11.58
CA LEU A 624 34.04 -1.08 12.19
C LEU A 624 35.33 -0.48 12.77
N ASP A 625 36.21 -1.31 13.33
CA ASP A 625 37.44 -0.86 14.00
C ASP A 625 38.58 -0.58 13.01
N LYS A 626 38.67 -1.34 11.91
CA LYS A 626 39.70 -1.13 10.87
C LYS A 626 39.37 0.04 9.92
N GLY A 627 38.09 0.36 9.76
CA GLY A 627 37.65 1.20 8.65
C GLY A 627 37.70 0.44 7.31
N LEU A 628 37.22 1.12 6.25
CA LEU A 628 37.23 0.60 4.88
C LEU A 628 38.62 0.63 4.24
#